data_AF-X1BRN6-F1
#
_entry.id   AF-X1BRN6-F1
#
_cell.length_a   1.000
_cell.length_b   1.000
_cell.length_c   1.000
_cell.angle_alpha   90.00
_cell.angle_beta   90.00
_cell.angle_gamma   90.00
#
_symmetry.space_group_name_H-M   'P 1'
#
loop_
_entity.id
_entity.type
_entity.pdbx_description
1 polymer ?
#
loop_
_entity_poly.entity_id
_entity_poly.type
_entity_poly.pdbx_seq_one_letter_code
_entity_poly.pdbx_strand_id
1 'polypeptide(L)' 'MKRIDGRQANELREIKIKRDYIEYAEGSVLIEVGKTKLICAASVEDRVPQFLRGSGSGWITAEYSMLPR' A
#
# COMPACT_ATOMS: atom_id res chain seq x y z
N MET A 1 18.14 12.63 -23.81
CA MET A 1 17.28 11.52 -24.27
C MET A 1 15.92 11.66 -23.57
N LYS A 2 14.85 11.88 -24.32
CA LYS A 2 13.51 12.14 -23.75
C LYS A 2 12.84 10.80 -23.41
N ARG A 3 12.21 10.69 -22.23
CA ARG A 3 11.48 9.48 -21.81
C ARG A 3 10.25 9.26 -22.70
N ILE A 4 9.81 8.02 -22.86
CA ILE A 4 8.66 7.63 -23.71
C ILE A 4 7.38 8.36 -23.30
N ASP A 5 7.20 8.59 -22.01
CA ASP A 5 6.06 9.28 -21.42
C ASP A 5 6.24 10.80 -21.32
N GLY A 6 7.31 11.35 -21.93
CA GLY A 6 7.55 12.78 -22.01
C GLY A 6 8.05 13.44 -20.73
N ARG A 7 8.16 12.71 -19.62
CA ARG A 7 8.60 13.22 -18.33
C ARG A 7 10.09 13.57 -18.31
N GLN A 8 10.48 14.45 -17.39
CA GLN A 8 11.89 14.70 -17.08
C GLN A 8 12.53 13.52 -16.36
N ALA A 9 13.87 13.51 -16.32
CA ALA A 9 14.63 12.45 -15.65
C ALA A 9 14.31 12.35 -14.14
N ASN A 10 14.04 13.50 -13.51
CA ASN A 10 13.74 13.65 -12.09
C ASN A 10 12.23 13.81 -11.79
N GLU A 11 11.37 13.66 -12.79
CA GLU A 11 9.92 13.81 -12.61
C GLU A 11 9.27 12.45 -12.33
N LEU A 12 8.42 12.38 -11.29
CA LEU A 12 7.63 11.19 -10.94
C LEU A 12 6.44 11.01 -11.89
N ARG A 13 5.82 9.82 -11.90
CA ARG A 13 4.55 9.61 -12.60
C ARG A 13 3.44 10.36 -11.86
N GLU A 14 2.31 10.60 -12.52
CA GLU A 14 1.10 11.10 -11.85
C GLU A 14 0.72 10.13 -10.71
N ILE A 15 0.49 10.69 -9.52
CA ILE A 15 0.10 9.96 -8.31
C ILE A 15 -1.33 10.34 -7.95
N LYS A 16 -2.21 9.34 -7.79
CA LYS A 16 -3.56 9.52 -7.25
C LYS A 16 -3.73 8.63 -6.04
N ILE A 17 -4.32 9.18 -4.99
CA ILE A 17 -4.58 8.48 -3.73
C ILE A 17 -6.05 8.66 -3.39
N LYS A 18 -6.81 7.57 -3.48
CA LYS A 18 -8.21 7.52 -3.04
C LYS A 18 -8.28 6.72 -1.73
N ARG A 19 -8.63 7.41 -0.64
CA ARG A 19 -8.88 6.79 0.67
C ARG A 19 -10.25 6.14 0.71
N ASP A 20 -10.48 5.30 1.72
CA ASP A 20 -11.76 4.64 2.01
C ASP A 20 -12.26 3.86 0.79
N TYR A 21 -11.36 3.09 0.17
CA TYR A 21 -11.64 2.37 -1.07
C TYR A 21 -12.37 1.04 -0.85
N ILE A 22 -12.03 0.33 0.24
CA ILE A 22 -12.69 -0.88 0.71
C ILE A 22 -13.46 -0.52 1.98
N GLU A 23 -14.76 -0.76 1.98
CA GLU A 23 -15.69 -0.40 3.08
C GLU A 23 -15.40 -1.13 4.39
N TYR A 24 -15.00 -2.40 4.31
CA TYR A 24 -14.85 -3.26 5.49
C TYR A 24 -13.48 -3.20 6.16
N ALA A 25 -12.48 -2.59 5.53
CA ALA A 25 -11.15 -2.47 6.11
C ALA A 25 -11.09 -1.22 7.00
N GLU A 26 -10.44 -1.32 8.17
CA GLU A 26 -10.28 -0.20 9.10
C GLU A 26 -9.50 0.96 8.49
N GLY A 27 -8.57 0.66 7.58
CA GLY A 27 -7.98 1.64 6.67
C GLY A 27 -7.83 1.05 5.28
N SER A 28 -8.21 1.80 4.25
CA SER A 28 -8.02 1.35 2.87
C SER A 28 -7.71 2.49 1.91
N VAL A 29 -6.88 2.19 0.91
CA VAL A 29 -6.45 3.14 -0.11
C VAL A 29 -6.29 2.45 -1.46
N LEU A 30 -6.80 3.08 -2.52
CA LEU A 30 -6.37 2.82 -3.89
C LEU A 30 -5.31 3.86 -4.25
N ILE A 31 -4.09 3.40 -4.51
CA ILE A 31 -2.99 4.24 -5.01
C ILE A 31 -2.71 3.93 -6.47
N GLU A 32 -2.63 4.98 -7.28
CA GLU A 32 -2.30 4.90 -8.70
C GLU A 32 -1.03 5.70 -8.96
N VAL A 33 -0.04 5.06 -9.59
CA VAL A 33 1.25 5.66 -9.98
C VAL A 33 1.43 5.45 -11.49
N GLY A 34 0.88 6.37 -12.28
CA GLY A 34 0.67 6.17 -13.71
C GLY A 34 -0.21 4.94 -13.97
N LYS A 35 0.34 3.92 -14.66
CA LYS A 35 -0.38 2.67 -14.94
C LYS A 35 -0.33 1.64 -13.80
N THR A 36 0.52 1.85 -12.79
CA THR A 36 0.61 0.96 -11.64
C THR A 36 -0.54 1.28 -10.69
N LYS A 37 -1.37 0.30 -10.34
CA LYS A 37 -2.47 0.46 -9.39
C LYS A 37 -2.30 -0.55 -8.27
N LEU A 38 -2.39 -0.09 -7.03
CA LEU A 38 -2.34 -0.95 -5.85
C LEU A 38 -3.51 -0.64 -4.94
N ILE A 39 -4.11 -1.70 -4.40
CA ILE A 39 -5.04 -1.60 -3.28
C ILE A 39 -4.25 -1.93 -2.02
N CYS A 40 -4.27 -1.03 -1.05
CA CYS A 40 -3.67 -1.21 0.26
C CYS A 40 -4.79 -1.24 1.30
N ALA A 41 -4.84 -2.28 2.11
CA ALA A 41 -5.73 -2.39 3.26
C ALA A 41 -4.89 -2.55 4.53
N ALA A 42 -5.35 -1.93 5.61
CA ALA A 42 -4.81 -2.08 6.95
C ALA A 42 -5.93 -2.62 7.84
N SER A 43 -5.61 -3.66 8.60
CA SER A 43 -6.49 -4.26 9.59
C SER A 43 -5.78 -4.39 10.93
N VAL A 44 -6.55 -4.29 12.00
CA VAL A 44 -6.03 -4.31 13.37
C VAL A 44 -6.45 -5.61 14.04
N GLU A 45 -5.47 -6.34 14.56
CA GLU A 45 -5.72 -7.50 15.40
C GLU A 45 -5.15 -7.26 16.80
N ASP A 46 -5.93 -7.58 17.84
CA ASP A 46 -5.50 -7.53 19.24
C ASP A 46 -4.57 -8.71 19.61
N ARG A 47 -3.54 -8.93 18.79
CA ARG A 47 -2.53 -9.96 19.01
C ARG A 47 -1.17 -9.51 18.51
N VAL A 48 -0.13 -10.06 19.13
CA VAL A 48 1.25 -9.93 18.66
C VAL A 48 1.86 -11.31 18.39
N PRO A 49 2.88 -11.41 17.52
CA PRO A 49 3.66 -12.62 17.36
C PRO A 49 4.22 -13.16 18.68
N GLN A 50 4.47 -14.47 18.76
CA GLN A 50 4.87 -15.13 20.01
C GLN A 50 6.13 -14.53 20.64
N PHE A 51 7.11 -14.12 19.82
CA PHE A 51 8.37 -13.53 20.27
C PHE A 51 8.22 -12.11 20.87
N LEU A 52 7.05 -11.47 20.74
CA LEU A 52 6.76 -10.15 21.31
C LEU A 52 5.82 -10.20 22.52
N ARG A 53 5.37 -11.40 22.94
CA ARG A 53 4.46 -11.53 24.08
C ARG A 53 5.09 -10.98 25.36
N GLY A 54 4.36 -10.13 26.07
CA GLY A 54 4.82 -9.51 27.32
C GLY A 54 5.80 -8.35 27.15
N SER A 55 6.19 -7.99 25.91
CA SER A 55 7.13 -6.89 25.67
C SER A 55 6.50 -5.49 25.81
N GLY A 56 5.17 -5.38 25.72
CA GLY A 56 4.46 -4.10 25.64
C GLY A 56 4.55 -3.42 24.27
N SER A 57 5.21 -4.02 23.29
CA SER A 57 5.37 -3.49 21.93
C SER A 57 4.31 -4.03 20.96
N GLY A 58 3.88 -3.19 20.03
CA GLY A 58 3.03 -3.58 18.89
C GLY A 58 3.81 -4.24 17.75
N TRP A 59 3.10 -4.71 16.73
CA TRP A 59 3.68 -5.34 15.55
C TRP A 59 2.95 -4.92 14.26
N ILE A 60 3.70 -4.75 13.17
CA ILE A 60 3.16 -4.50 11.83
C ILE A 60 3.76 -5.55 10.89
N THR A 61 2.90 -6.19 10.12
CA THR A 61 3.28 -7.08 9.02
C THR A 61 2.51 -6.70 7.77
N ALA A 62 2.99 -7.13 6.60
CA ALA A 62 2.34 -6.85 5.32
C ALA A 62 2.34 -8.10 4.45
N GLU A 63 1.28 -8.24 3.66
CA GLU A 63 1.18 -9.24 2.61
C GLU A 63 1.11 -8.55 1.25
N TYR A 64 1.59 -9.23 0.22
CA TYR A 64 1.61 -8.72 -1.14
C TYR A 64 1.17 -9.80 -2.11
N SER A 65 0.25 -9.44 -3.01
CA SER A 65 -0.17 -10.29 -4.11
C SER A 65 -0.30 -9.47 -5.39
N MET A 66 -0.04 -10.11 -6.53
CA MET A 66 -0.35 -9.57 -7.85
C MET A 66 -1.46 -10.41 -8.45
N LEU A 67 -2.55 -9.77 -8.84
CA LEU A 67 -3.61 -10.45 -9.55
C LEU A 67 -3.04 -11.03 -10.86
N PRO A 68 -3.44 -12.27 -11.24
CA PRO A 68 -3.07 -12.84 -12.52
C PRO A 68 -3.59 -11.99 -13.68
N ARG A 69 -2.98 -12.17 -14.85
CA ARG A 69 -3.35 -11.47 -16.09
C ARG A 69 -4.63 -12.01 -16.69
#